data_AF-A0A350NQV5-F1
#
_entry.id   AF-A0A350NQV5-F1
#
_cell.length_a   1.000
_cell.length_b   1.000
_cell.length_c   1.000
_cell.angle_alpha   90.00
_cell.angle_beta   90.00
_cell.angle_gamma   90.00
#
_symmetry.space_group_name_H-M   'P 1'
#
loop_
_entity.id
_entity.type
_entity.pdbx_description
1 polymer ?
#
loop_
_entity_poly.entity_id
_entity_poly.type
_entity_poly.pdbx_seq_one_letter_code
_entity_poly.pdbx_strand_id
1 'polypeptide(L)' 'AMARHHLDRSAAATVLTAVMENPERYGRILRENNAPDGRVTGIVEEKDANPEQLMIKEINTGTYCFESGVFSLLADCGR' A
#
# COMPACT_ATOMS: atom_id res chain seq x y z
N ALA A 1 0.61 -1.18 -17.54
CA ALA A 1 -0.54 -1.76 -16.80
C ALA A 1 -0.99 -0.83 -15.65
N MET A 2 -0.12 -0.50 -14.70
CA MET A 2 -0.46 0.32 -13.52
C MET A 2 -1.06 1.71 -13.84
N ALA A 3 -0.42 2.51 -14.70
CA ALA A 3 -0.93 3.84 -15.06
C ALA A 3 -2.34 3.79 -15.71
N ARG A 4 -2.59 2.78 -16.55
CA ARG A 4 -3.93 2.54 -17.13
C ARG A 4 -4.93 2.20 -16.03
N HIS A 5 -4.60 1.28 -15.12
CA HIS A 5 -5.46 0.95 -13.97
C HIS A 5 -5.79 2.17 -13.11
N HIS A 6 -4.80 3.02 -12.86
CA HIS A 6 -4.98 4.26 -12.11
C HIS A 6 -6.00 5.21 -12.78
N LEU A 7 -5.85 5.43 -14.09
CA LEU A 7 -6.75 6.27 -14.88
C LEU A 7 -8.16 5.68 -14.96
N ASP A 8 -8.28 4.38 -15.27
CA ASP A 8 -9.58 3.71 -15.44
C ASP A 8 -10.40 3.69 -14.15
N ARG A 9 -9.73 3.69 -12.99
CA ARG A 9 -10.37 3.74 -11.66
C ARG A 9 -10.58 5.16 -11.16
N SER A 10 -10.06 6.19 -11.84
CA SER A 10 -10.00 7.56 -11.34
C SER A 10 -9.48 7.60 -9.89
N ALA A 11 -8.45 6.80 -9.62
CA ALA A 11 -7.93 6.61 -8.28
C ALA A 11 -7.10 7.82 -7.83
N ALA A 12 -7.25 8.25 -6.58
CA ALA A 12 -6.36 9.26 -6.00
C ALA A 12 -4.93 8.74 -5.84
N ALA A 13 -4.79 7.45 -5.54
CA ALA A 13 -3.52 6.74 -5.40
C ALA A 13 -3.66 5.31 -5.91
N THR A 14 -2.59 4.78 -6.49
CA THR A 14 -2.45 3.37 -6.84
C THR A 14 -1.07 2.92 -6.39
N VAL A 15 -1.01 1.81 -5.66
CA VAL A 15 0.22 1.15 -5.24
C VAL A 15 0.37 -0.15 -6.01
N LEU A 16 1.57 -0.44 -6.49
CA LEU A 16 1.90 -1.75 -7.02
C LEU A 16 2.28 -2.67 -5.85
N THR A 17 1.62 -3.81 -5.76
CA THR A 17 1.85 -4.80 -4.70
C THR A 17 2.38 -6.11 -5.29
N ALA A 18 2.95 -6.95 -4.44
CA ALA A 18 3.36 -8.31 -4.80
C ALA A 18 3.13 -9.25 -3.61
N VAL A 19 2.96 -10.55 -3.88
CA VAL A 19 2.93 -11.57 -2.83
C VAL A 19 4.29 -12.27 -2.81
N MET A 20 4.92 -12.30 -1.64
CA MET A 20 6.25 -12.88 -1.47
C MET A 20 6.26 -13.93 -0.35
N GLU A 21 7.02 -15.01 -0.53
CA GLU A 21 7.12 -16.07 0.48
C GLU A 21 7.86 -15.61 1.73
N ASN A 22 8.94 -14.84 1.56
CA ASN A 22 9.67 -14.19 2.65
C ASN A 22 9.56 -12.66 2.54
N PRO A 23 8.58 -12.01 3.17
CA PRO A 23 8.35 -10.57 3.02
C PRO A 23 9.26 -9.68 3.89
N GLU A 24 10.31 -10.22 4.51
CA GLU A 24 11.25 -9.45 5.35
C GLU A 24 11.69 -8.14 4.69
N ARG A 25 11.75 -7.06 5.50
CA ARG A 25 12.17 -5.70 5.13
C ARG A 25 11.20 -4.90 4.25
N TYR A 26 10.06 -5.46 3.86
CA TYR A 26 9.04 -4.73 3.10
C TYR A 26 7.90 -4.24 3.99
N GLY A 27 7.25 -3.13 3.61
CA GLY A 27 5.97 -2.77 4.20
C GLY A 27 4.86 -3.77 3.82
N ARG A 28 3.92 -4.03 4.73
CA ARG A 28 2.77 -4.92 4.52
C ARG A 28 1.55 -4.14 4.07
N ILE A 29 0.82 -4.67 3.09
CA ILE A 29 -0.43 -4.08 2.62
C ILE A 29 -1.56 -4.48 3.57
N LEU A 30 -2.17 -3.51 4.23
CA LEU A 30 -3.34 -3.73 5.08
C LEU A 30 -4.60 -3.61 4.23
N ARG A 31 -5.49 -4.59 4.34
CA ARG A 31 -6.78 -4.61 3.63
C ARG A 31 -7.94 -4.73 4.61
N GLU A 32 -9.05 -4.11 4.25
CA GLU A 32 -10.30 -4.25 5.00
C GLU A 32 -10.68 -5.73 5.16
N ASN A 33 -10.96 -6.14 6.39
CA ASN A 33 -11.26 -7.52 6.78
C ASN A 33 -10.20 -8.57 6.38
N ASN A 34 -8.94 -8.16 6.13
CA ASN A 34 -7.87 -9.03 5.63
C ASN A 34 -8.25 -9.78 4.34
N ALA A 35 -9.17 -9.23 3.54
CA ALA A 35 -9.65 -9.86 2.31
C ALA A 35 -8.74 -9.51 1.12
N PRO A 36 -8.40 -10.46 0.22
CA PRO A 36 -7.53 -10.21 -0.94
C PRO A 36 -8.06 -9.13 -1.91
N ASP A 37 -9.37 -8.96 -1.98
CA ASP A 37 -10.10 -7.97 -2.77
C ASP A 37 -10.57 -6.76 -1.94
N GLY A 38 -10.29 -6.79 -0.63
CA GLY A 38 -10.60 -5.72 0.30
C GLY A 38 -9.89 -4.42 -0.07
N ARG A 39 -10.51 -3.29 0.28
CA ARG A 39 -9.89 -1.97 0.10
C ARG A 39 -8.60 -1.89 0.89
N VAL A 40 -7.57 -1.30 0.29
CA VAL A 40 -6.32 -0.98 1.00
C VAL A 40 -6.64 0.06 2.07
N THR A 41 -6.35 -0.26 3.32
CA THR A 41 -6.58 0.61 4.49
C THR A 41 -5.30 1.27 4.98
N GLY A 42 -4.14 0.73 4.60
CA GLY A 42 -2.85 1.30 4.95
C GLY A 42 -1.68 0.45 4.51
N ILE A 43 -0.48 0.94 4.81
CA ILE A 43 0.79 0.24 4.66
C ILE A 43 1.51 0.36 6.00
N VAL A 44 1.97 -0.76 6.56
CA VAL A 44 2.75 -0.78 7.81
C VAL A 44 4.17 -1.25 7.51
N GLU A 45 5.17 -0.50 7.96
CA GLU A 45 6.57 -0.87 7.79
C GLU A 45 6.95 -2.06 8.67
N GLU A 46 7.88 -2.90 8.23
CA GLU A 46 8.35 -4.09 8.95
C GLU A 46 8.67 -3.80 10.43
N LYS A 47 9.34 -2.66 10.68
CA LYS A 47 9.78 -2.24 12.02
C LYS A 47 8.62 -1.86 12.95
N ASP A 48 7.49 -1.45 12.38
CA ASP A 48 6.32 -0.92 13.10
C ASP A 48 5.17 -1.96 13.13
N ALA A 49 5.32 -3.08 12.41
CA ALA A 49 4.31 -4.11 12.29
C ALA A 49 4.22 -4.98 13.55
N ASN A 50 2.98 -5.29 13.95
CA ASN A 50 2.71 -6.26 15.01
C ASN A 50 2.86 -7.71 14.50
N PRO A 51 2.92 -8.72 15.40
CA PRO A 51 3.12 -10.11 14.99
C PRO A 51 2.08 -10.65 13.98
N GLU A 52 0.83 -10.20 14.05
CA GLU A 52 -0.21 -10.60 13.09
C GLU A 52 0.03 -9.95 11.71
N GLN A 53 0.38 -8.67 11.69
CA GLN A 53 0.70 -7.94 10.46
C GLN A 53 1.94 -8.52 9.78
N LEU A 54 2.95 -8.97 10.54
CA LEU A 54 4.15 -9.61 9.99
C LEU A 54 3.86 -10.88 9.19
N MET A 55 2.71 -11.54 9.44
CA MET A 55 2.26 -12.72 8.71
C MET A 55 1.68 -12.40 7.33
N ILE A 56 1.36 -11.14 7.05
CA ILE A 56 0.86 -10.71 5.74
C ILE A 56 1.97 -10.92 4.71
N LYS A 57 1.65 -11.60 3.61
CA LYS A 57 2.61 -11.88 2.51
C LYS A 57 2.53 -10.87 1.37
N GLU A 58 1.48 -10.06 1.33
CA GLU A 58 1.35 -8.98 0.36
C GLU A 58 2.19 -7.78 0.80
N ILE A 59 3.14 -7.41 -0.06
CA ILE A 59 4.12 -6.37 0.20
C ILE A 59 3.87 -5.11 -0.63
N ASN A 60 4.32 -4.00 -0.08
CA ASN A 60 4.49 -2.75 -0.80
C ASN A 60 5.78 -2.78 -1.62
N THR A 61 5.68 -2.63 -2.95
CA THR A 61 6.85 -2.60 -3.84
C THR A 61 7.56 -1.24 -3.86
N GLY A 62 6.99 -0.21 -3.20
CA GLY A 62 7.49 1.16 -3.23
C GLY A 62 7.18 1.91 -4.54
N THR A 63 6.43 1.31 -5.46
CA THR A 63 6.02 1.94 -6.71
C THR A 63 4.58 2.43 -6.61
N TYR A 64 4.38 3.72 -6.89
CA TYR A 64 3.09 4.40 -6.78
C TYR A 64 2.75 5.21 -8.03
N CYS A 65 1.46 5.45 -8.22
CA CYS A 65 0.91 6.41 -9.16
C CYS A 65 -0.12 7.24 -8.41
N PHE A 66 0.05 8.56 -8.41
CA PHE A 66 -0.78 9.49 -7.64
C PHE A 66 -1.40 10.51 -8.57
N GLU A 67 -2.62 10.92 -8.25
CA GLU A 67 -3.18 12.16 -8.79
C GLU A 67 -2.44 13.34 -8.14
N SER A 68 -2.06 14.33 -8.95
CA SER A 68 -1.23 15.47 -8.51
C SER A 68 -1.80 16.28 -7.33
N GLY A 69 -3.11 16.39 -7.20
CA GLY A 69 -3.77 17.16 -6.14
C GLY A 69 -3.60 16.56 -4.73
N VAL A 70 -3.22 15.28 -4.62
CA VAL A 70 -3.13 14.58 -3.34
C VAL A 70 -1.89 14.95 -2.52
N PHE A 71 -0.87 15.59 -3.12
CA PHE A 71 0.36 15.92 -2.41
C PHE A 71 0.17 16.96 -1.28
N SER A 72 -0.93 17.70 -1.30
CA SER A 72 -1.33 18.57 -0.18
C SER A 72 -1.50 17.81 1.14
N LEU A 73 -1.84 16.51 1.08
CA LEU A 73 -1.98 15.64 2.25
C LEU A 73 -0.64 15.40 2.97
N LEU A 74 0.50 15.59 2.30
CA LEU A 74 1.81 15.44 2.92
C LEU A 74 2.18 16.61 3.83
N ALA A 75 1.45 17.73 3.79
CA ALA A 75 1.78 18.92 4.58
C ALA A 75 1.89 18.60 6.07
N ASP A 76 1.09 17.67 6.58
CA ASP A 76 1.01 17.31 8.00
C ASP A 76 1.85 16.06 8.35
N CYS A 77 2.50 15.42 7.38
CA CYS A 77 3.34 14.25 7.63
C CYS A 77 4.70 14.66 8.23
N GLY A 78 5.01 14.17 9.43
CA GLY A 78 6.31 14.35 10.08
C GLY A 78 6.47 15.63 10.92
N ARG A 79 5.36 16.34 11.18
CA ARG A 79 5.28 17.34 12.25
C ARG A 79 5.01 16.70 13.61
#